data_AF-A0A6G5A468-F1
#
_entry.id   AF-A0A6G5A468-F1
#
_cell.length_a   1.000
_cell.length_b   1.000
_cell.length_c   1.000
_cell.angle_alpha   90.00
_cell.angle_beta   90.00
_cell.angle_gamma   90.00
#
_symmetry.space_group_name_H-M   'P 1'
#
loop_
_entity.id
_entity.type
_entity.pdbx_description
1 polymer ?
#
loop_
_entity_poly.entity_id
_entity_poly.type
_entity_poly.pdbx_seq_one_letter_code
_entity_poly.pdbx_strand_id
1 'polypeptide(L)'
;MHKMMTSWTCLAFLAAIAFISGDKPPFPCTRVTGPSFGNTSRPPFGPFCEEVNKMTHPNRTWIGFNLKKLQCTLCCAGKNRTGNIYYNVSKLSAHSCSNLKKNIEATRKNVSSEMN
;
A
#
# COMPACT_ATOMS: atom_id res chain seq x y z
N MET A 1 22.39 7.87 60.24
CA MET A 1 21.58 8.20 59.05
C MET A 1 21.66 7.03 58.08
N HIS A 2 20.64 6.16 58.07
CA HIS A 2 20.58 5.01 57.17
C HIS A 2 20.02 5.46 55.81
N LYS A 3 20.85 5.46 54.77
CA LYS A 3 20.42 5.66 53.38
C LYS A 3 19.85 4.34 52.85
N MET A 4 18.53 4.18 52.91
CA MET A 4 17.83 3.24 52.05
C MET A 4 17.62 3.90 50.69
N MET A 5 18.24 3.37 49.64
CA MET A 5 17.74 3.56 48.28
C MET A 5 17.48 2.17 47.71
N THR A 6 16.20 1.82 47.77
CA THR A 6 15.55 0.74 47.07
C THR A 6 15.90 0.83 45.58
N SER A 7 16.69 -0.14 45.12
CA SER A 7 16.98 -0.34 43.71
C SER A 7 15.66 -0.71 43.01
N TRP A 8 15.07 0.28 42.35
CA TRP A 8 13.85 0.11 41.57
C TRP A 8 14.23 -0.59 40.27
N THR A 9 13.98 -1.89 40.22
CA THR A 9 13.97 -2.70 38.99
C THR A 9 12.96 -2.10 38.01
N CYS A 10 13.43 -1.21 37.13
CA CYS A 10 12.71 -0.89 35.90
C CYS A 10 12.91 -2.07 34.94
N LEU A 11 12.03 -3.07 35.04
CA LEU A 11 11.80 -4.04 33.99
C LEU A 11 11.43 -3.26 32.72
N ALA A 12 12.42 -3.01 31.86
CA ALA A 12 12.17 -2.52 30.52
C ALA A 12 11.49 -3.67 29.76
N PHE A 13 10.17 -3.60 29.67
CA PHE A 13 9.40 -4.35 28.68
C PHE A 13 9.88 -3.90 27.30
N LEU A 14 10.91 -4.57 26.78
CA LEU A 14 11.14 -4.67 25.35
C LEU A 14 9.91 -5.37 24.77
N ALA A 15 8.87 -4.59 24.48
CA ALA A 15 7.84 -5.01 23.56
C ALA A 15 8.57 -5.34 22.26
N ALA A 16 8.75 -6.63 22.00
CA ALA A 16 9.18 -7.13 20.73
C ALA A 16 8.12 -6.67 19.72
N ILE A 17 8.36 -5.51 19.10
CA ILE A 17 7.66 -5.15 17.88
C ILE A 17 8.13 -6.22 16.91
N ALA A 18 7.31 -7.26 16.74
CA ALA A 18 7.49 -8.21 15.67
C ALA A 18 7.32 -7.41 14.37
N PHE A 19 8.43 -6.83 13.90
CA PHE A 19 8.56 -6.31 12.56
C PHE A 19 8.46 -7.53 11.65
N ILE A 20 7.23 -7.85 11.24
CA ILE A 20 7.02 -8.74 10.11
C ILE A 20 7.47 -7.92 8.89
N SER A 21 8.78 -7.95 8.62
CA SER A 21 9.30 -7.75 7.27
C SER A 21 8.81 -8.95 6.46
N GLY A 22 7.55 -8.87 6.05
CA GLY A 22 6.87 -9.93 5.34
C GLY A 22 6.97 -9.68 3.86
N ASP A 23 7.70 -10.53 3.14
CA ASP A 23 7.63 -10.66 1.68
C ASP A 23 6.22 -11.00 1.15
N LYS A 24 5.25 -11.17 2.05
CA LYS A 24 3.90 -11.59 1.77
C LYS A 24 3.00 -10.36 1.58
N PRO A 25 2.40 -10.19 0.40
CA PRO A 25 1.44 -9.13 0.18
C PRO A 25 0.17 -9.37 1.02
N PRO A 26 -0.50 -8.32 1.52
CA PRO A 26 -1.81 -8.46 2.15
C PRO A 26 -2.85 -8.84 1.09
N PHE A 27 -3.85 -9.65 1.45
CA PHE A 27 -5.00 -9.86 0.57
C PHE A 27 -5.72 -8.51 0.34
N PRO A 28 -6.08 -8.13 -0.91
CA PRO A 28 -6.13 -8.92 -2.16
C PRO A 28 -4.90 -8.78 -3.08
N CYS A 29 -3.77 -8.27 -2.60
CA CYS A 29 -2.59 -7.99 -3.41
C CYS A 29 -1.79 -9.25 -3.76
N THR A 30 -1.21 -9.25 -4.95
CA THR A 30 -0.31 -10.30 -5.43
C THR A 30 1.14 -9.93 -5.19
N ARG A 31 2.02 -10.94 -5.09
CA ARG A 31 3.45 -10.72 -4.84
C ARG A 31 4.07 -10.04 -6.07
N VAL A 32 4.93 -9.06 -5.85
CA VAL A 32 5.73 -8.41 -6.89
C VAL A 32 7.21 -8.68 -6.64
N THR A 33 8.02 -8.57 -7.68
CA THR A 33 9.47 -8.84 -7.65
C THR A 33 10.25 -7.58 -8.04
N GLY A 34 11.57 -7.56 -7.80
CA GLY A 34 12.43 -6.44 -8.21
C GLY A 34 12.22 -5.94 -9.65
N PRO A 35 12.07 -6.83 -10.66
CA PRO A 35 11.75 -6.46 -12.05
C PRO A 35 10.40 -5.74 -12.24
N SER A 36 9.43 -5.93 -11.35
CA SER A 36 8.12 -5.24 -11.42
C SER A 36 8.25 -3.71 -11.32
N PHE A 37 9.39 -3.23 -10.80
CA PHE A 37 9.74 -1.82 -10.65
C PHE A 37 10.62 -1.27 -11.79
N GLY A 38 11.04 -2.12 -12.73
CA GLY A 38 11.95 -1.74 -13.83
C GLY A 38 11.31 -0.79 -14.86
N ASN A 39 9.98 -0.77 -14.94
CA ASN A 39 9.22 0.26 -15.66
C ASN A 39 8.68 1.25 -14.62
N THR A 40 9.50 2.23 -14.24
CA THR A 40 9.17 3.35 -13.34
C THR A 40 8.00 4.19 -13.83
N SER A 41 7.49 3.90 -15.02
CA SER A 41 6.30 4.45 -15.65
C SER A 41 5.24 3.35 -15.80
N ARG A 42 4.66 2.88 -14.69
CA ARG A 42 3.28 2.34 -14.72
C ARG A 42 2.30 3.39 -14.21
N PRO A 43 2.01 4.45 -15.00
CA PRO A 43 0.83 5.25 -14.75
C PRO A 43 -0.41 4.35 -14.81
N PRO A 44 -1.47 4.71 -14.07
CA PRO A 44 -1.65 6.01 -13.39
C PRO A 44 -1.35 6.00 -11.88
N PHE A 45 -0.99 4.87 -11.28
CA PHE A 45 -1.10 4.71 -9.83
C PHE A 45 0.20 4.77 -9.03
N GLY A 46 1.37 4.70 -9.67
CA GLY A 46 2.68 4.85 -9.00
C GLY A 46 2.81 6.15 -8.20
N PRO A 47 2.59 7.33 -8.81
CA PRO A 47 2.65 8.62 -8.11
C PRO A 47 1.64 8.74 -6.97
N PHE A 48 0.44 8.19 -7.13
CA PHE A 48 -0.54 8.12 -6.05
C PHE A 48 0.00 7.32 -4.86
N CYS A 49 0.56 6.13 -5.13
CA CYS A 49 1.15 5.28 -4.09
C CYS A 49 2.35 5.94 -3.40
N GLU A 50 3.14 6.72 -4.14
CA GLU A 50 4.22 7.51 -3.56
C GLU A 50 3.67 8.59 -2.62
N GLU A 51 2.71 9.38 -3.08
CA GLU A 51 2.11 10.47 -2.29
C GLU A 51 1.50 9.97 -0.98
N VAL A 52 0.74 8.86 -1.01
CA VAL A 52 0.10 8.32 0.21
C VAL A 52 1.06 7.66 1.19
N ASN A 53 2.28 7.31 0.77
CA ASN A 53 3.27 6.63 1.61
C ASN A 53 4.54 7.46 1.87
N LYS A 54 4.67 8.68 1.33
CA LYS A 54 5.90 9.48 1.41
C LYS A 54 6.34 9.79 2.83
N MET A 55 5.40 9.94 3.77
CA MET A 55 5.71 10.28 5.16
C MET A 55 6.23 9.07 5.95
N THR A 56 5.65 7.88 5.74
CA THR A 56 5.98 6.66 6.50
C THR A 56 7.13 5.88 5.87
N HIS A 57 7.25 5.93 4.54
CA HIS A 57 8.21 5.16 3.78
C HIS A 57 8.84 6.02 2.67
N PRO A 58 9.60 7.06 3.05
CA PRO A 58 10.29 7.93 2.10
C PRO A 58 11.37 7.15 1.32
N ASN A 59 11.78 7.71 0.16
CA ASN A 59 12.89 7.20 -0.65
C ASN A 59 12.69 5.78 -1.19
N ARG A 60 11.45 5.42 -1.53
CA ARG A 60 11.11 4.16 -2.19
C ARG A 60 10.55 4.41 -3.58
N THR A 61 10.82 3.51 -4.51
CA THR A 61 10.15 3.49 -5.81
C THR A 61 8.81 2.79 -5.65
N TRP A 62 7.72 3.45 -6.04
CA TRP A 62 6.36 2.95 -5.86
C TRP A 62 5.71 2.51 -7.17
N ILE A 63 4.97 1.41 -7.09
CA ILE A 63 4.06 0.97 -8.15
C ILE A 63 2.66 0.74 -7.57
N GLY A 64 1.64 1.09 -8.33
CA GLY A 64 0.24 0.77 -8.02
C GLY A 64 -0.28 -0.30 -8.98
N PHE A 65 -0.99 -1.30 -8.46
CA PHE A 65 -1.52 -2.43 -9.23
C PHE A 65 -2.81 -3.00 -8.62
N ASN A 66 -3.46 -3.92 -9.35
CA ASN A 66 -4.68 -4.63 -8.90
C ASN A 66 -5.78 -3.70 -8.36
N LEU A 67 -6.11 -2.66 -9.14
CA LEU A 67 -7.21 -1.76 -8.80
C LEU A 67 -8.55 -2.52 -8.76
N LYS A 68 -9.16 -2.60 -7.58
CA LYS A 68 -10.51 -3.16 -7.40
C LYS A 68 -11.53 -2.05 -7.58
N LYS A 69 -11.97 -1.83 -8.83
CA LYS A 69 -12.79 -0.67 -9.20
C LYS A 69 -14.06 -0.48 -8.36
N LEU A 70 -14.76 -1.57 -7.99
CA LEU A 70 -15.98 -1.50 -7.16
C LEU A 70 -15.70 -1.05 -5.72
N GLN A 71 -14.58 -1.51 -5.16
CA GLN A 71 -14.14 -1.21 -3.80
C GLN A 71 -13.26 0.05 -3.73
N CYS A 72 -12.86 0.59 -4.88
CA CYS A 72 -11.94 1.72 -5.03
C CYS A 72 -10.65 1.55 -4.22
N THR A 73 -10.18 0.31 -4.08
CA THR A 73 -8.92 -0.04 -3.43
C THR A 73 -7.86 -0.37 -4.47
N LEU A 74 -6.63 -0.03 -4.14
CA LEU A 74 -5.45 -0.19 -4.97
C LEU A 74 -4.33 -0.81 -4.13
N CYS A 75 -3.62 -1.77 -4.71
CA CYS A 75 -2.41 -2.30 -4.12
C CYS A 75 -1.22 -1.42 -4.48
N CYS A 76 -0.51 -0.94 -3.48
CA CYS A 76 0.75 -0.23 -3.61
C CYS A 76 1.89 -1.15 -3.16
N ALA A 77 2.98 -1.16 -3.93
CA ALA A 77 4.22 -1.78 -3.50
C ALA A 77 5.38 -0.78 -3.64
N GLY A 78 6.23 -0.71 -2.62
CA GLY A 78 7.34 0.23 -2.50
C GLY A 78 8.68 -0.49 -2.31
N LYS A 79 9.60 -0.35 -3.26
CA LYS A 79 10.94 -0.94 -3.20
C LYS A 79 11.95 0.08 -2.69
N ASN A 80 12.71 -0.26 -1.66
CA ASN A 80 13.83 0.57 -1.19
C ASN A 80 15.12 0.26 -1.97
N ARG A 81 16.21 0.97 -1.66
CA ARG A 81 17.51 0.78 -2.32
C ARG A 81 18.15 -0.60 -2.09
N THR A 82 17.82 -1.27 -0.98
CA THR A 82 18.33 -2.62 -0.68
C THR A 82 17.51 -3.73 -1.32
N GLY A 83 16.45 -3.40 -2.07
CA GLY A 83 15.59 -4.37 -2.74
C GLY A 83 14.41 -4.88 -1.89
N ASN A 84 14.26 -4.41 -0.65
CA ASN A 84 13.14 -4.79 0.22
C ASN A 84 11.84 -4.16 -0.27
N ILE A 85 10.80 -4.99 -0.37
CA ILE A 85 9.50 -4.59 -0.88
C ILE A 85 8.53 -4.44 0.29
N TYR A 86 7.90 -3.29 0.36
CA TYR A 86 6.79 -3.00 1.28
C TYR A 86 5.47 -2.99 0.51
N TYR A 87 4.39 -3.44 1.14
CA TYR A 87 3.06 -3.45 0.55
C TYR A 87 2.09 -2.59 1.36
N ASN A 88 1.19 -1.90 0.66
CA ASN A 88 0.07 -1.17 1.27
C ASN A 88 -1.18 -1.32 0.41
N VAL A 89 -2.36 -1.35 1.04
CA VAL A 89 -3.65 -1.26 0.35
C VAL A 89 -4.20 0.14 0.60
N SER A 90 -4.33 0.93 -0.46
CA SER A 90 -4.78 2.31 -0.36
C SER A 90 -6.16 2.47 -1.00
N LYS A 91 -7.02 3.28 -0.37
CA LYS A 91 -8.31 3.69 -0.94
C LYS A 91 -8.10 4.93 -1.81
N LEU A 92 -8.68 4.92 -3.00
CA LEU A 92 -8.74 6.11 -3.84
C LEU A 92 -9.61 7.19 -3.18
N SER A 93 -9.37 8.45 -3.53
CA SER A 93 -10.24 9.56 -3.12
C SER A 93 -11.69 9.32 -3.60
N ALA A 94 -12.66 9.89 -2.87
CA ALA A 94 -14.07 9.77 -3.23
C ALA A 94 -14.34 10.25 -4.66
N HIS A 95 -13.68 11.35 -5.08
CA HIS A 95 -13.81 11.88 -6.44
C HIS A 95 -13.29 10.91 -7.51
N SER A 96 -12.07 10.40 -7.35
CA SER A 96 -11.48 9.43 -8.28
C SER A 96 -12.28 8.13 -8.33
N CYS A 97 -12.80 7.68 -7.18
CA CYS A 97 -13.66 6.51 -7.06
C CYS A 97 -14.99 6.70 -7.81
N SER A 98 -15.66 7.83 -7.63
CA SER A 98 -16.93 8.14 -8.31
C SER A 98 -16.78 8.18 -9.83
N ASN A 99 -15.72 8.80 -10.34
CA ASN A 99 -15.45 8.83 -11.78
C ASN A 99 -15.18 7.42 -12.33
N LEU A 100 -14.45 6.60 -11.59
CA LEU A 100 -14.20 5.20 -11.96
C LEU A 100 -15.49 4.38 -12.03
N LYS A 101 -16.41 4.56 -11.07
CA LYS A 101 -17.71 3.89 -11.05
C LYS A 101 -18.60 4.31 -12.23
N LYS A 102 -18.70 5.61 -12.51
CA LYS A 102 -19.46 6.13 -13.67
C LYS A 102 -18.98 5.53 -14.99
N ASN A 103 -17.66 5.41 -15.18
CA ASN A 103 -17.09 4.79 -16.38
C ASN A 103 -17.49 3.31 -16.53
N ILE A 104 -17.54 2.54 -15.42
CA ILE A 104 -17.98 1.14 -15.45
C ILE A 104 -19.46 1.04 -15.84
N GLU A 105 -20.30 1.90 -15.28
CA GLU A 105 -21.74 1.93 -15.58
C GLU A 105 -21.99 2.29 -17.05
N ALA A 106 -21.27 3.27 -17.59
CA ALA A 106 -21.33 3.64 -19.00
C ALA A 106 -20.92 2.48 -19.92
N THR A 107 -19.82 1.79 -19.62
CA THR A 107 -19.39 0.61 -20.39
C THR A 107 -20.44 -0.52 -20.35
N ARG A 108 -21.04 -0.79 -19.19
CA ARG A 108 -22.09 -1.83 -19.08
C ARG A 108 -23.33 -1.50 -19.89
N LYS A 109 -23.74 -0.23 -19.93
CA LYS A 109 -24.90 0.20 -20.72
C LYS A 109 -24.65 0.03 -22.23
N ASN A 110 -23.46 0.38 -22.70
CA ASN A 110 -23.11 0.24 -24.12
C ASN A 110 -23.05 -1.23 -24.57
N VAL A 111 -22.45 -2.12 -23.76
CA VAL A 111 -22.43 -3.56 -24.06
C VAL A 111 -23.86 -4.14 -24.11
N SER A 112 -24.74 -3.68 -23.22
CA SER A 112 -26.14 -4.12 -23.21
C SER A 112 -26.95 -3.61 -24.40
N SER A 113 -26.57 -2.49 -25.02
CA SER A 113 -27.23 -1.97 -26.23
C SER A 113 -26.72 -2.60 -27.52
N GLU A 114 -25.50 -3.14 -27.54
CA GLU A 114 -24.94 -3.84 -28.71
C GLU A 114 -25.40 -5.31 -28.81
N MET A 115 -25.97 -5.87 -27.73
CA MET A 115 -26.54 -7.23 -27.70
C MET A 115 -28.05 -7.30 -27.99
N ASN A 116 -28.71 -6.16 -28.28
CA ASN A 116 -30.13 -6.06 -28.59
C ASN A 116 -30.36 -5.54 -30.03
#